data_AF-A0A952AJI3-F1
#
_entry.id   AF-A0A952AJI3-F1
#
_cell.length_a   1.000
_cell.length_b   1.000
_cell.length_c   1.000
_cell.angle_alpha   90.00
_cell.angle_beta   90.00
_cell.angle_gamma   90.00
#
_symmetry.space_group_name_H-M   'P 1'
#
loop_
_entity.id
_entity.type
_entity.pdbx_description
1 polymer ?
#
loop_
_entity_poly.entity_id
_entity_poly.type
_entity_poly.pdbx_seq_one_letter_code
_entity_poly.pdbx_strand_id
1 'polypeptide(L)'
;GIADGCNGLELYILYIGFLVCFPHTTKKLFVFAITGIATIFILNTIRSYVITLLNINGSSVSEVAHHYIFKIIIYGVMFLLWVKYTRLNEKNEH
;
A
#
# COMPACT_ATOMS: atom_id res chain seq x y z
N GLY A 1 2.36 9.43 23.90
CA GLY A 1 3.40 8.90 23.01
C GLY A 1 3.55 9.88 21.88
N ILE A 2 4.73 10.49 21.75
CA ILE A 2 5.00 11.51 20.74
C ILE A 2 5.39 10.79 19.45
N ALA A 3 4.63 11.09 18.39
CA ALA A 3 4.70 10.53 17.03
C ALA A 3 4.10 9.13 16.84
N ASP A 4 2.76 9.04 16.87
CA ASP A 4 2.03 8.17 15.94
C ASP A 4 2.29 8.68 14.51
N GLY A 5 3.51 8.43 14.04
CA GLY A 5 4.04 8.95 12.79
C GLY A 5 3.26 8.36 11.62
N CYS A 6 2.41 9.20 11.01
CA CYS A 6 2.02 9.11 9.61
C CYS A 6 1.80 7.68 9.09
N ASN A 7 0.60 7.14 9.32
CA ASN A 7 0.09 5.83 8.85
C ASN A 7 0.28 5.54 7.33
N GLY A 8 0.79 6.49 6.53
CA GLY A 8 1.14 6.30 5.13
C GLY A 8 2.61 5.98 4.87
N LEU A 9 3.54 6.47 5.69
CA LEU A 9 4.99 6.37 5.44
C LEU A 9 5.49 4.92 5.58
N GLU A 10 4.99 4.21 6.59
CA GLU A 10 5.29 2.79 6.82
C GLU A 10 5.01 1.94 5.57
N LEU A 11 3.92 2.23 4.87
CA LEU A 11 3.52 1.51 3.65
C LEU A 11 4.53 1.70 2.51
N TYR A 12 5.02 2.92 2.30
CA TYR A 12 6.04 3.20 1.30
C TYR A 12 7.35 2.50 1.62
N ILE A 13 7.77 2.52 2.89
CA ILE A 13 9.02 1.89 3.35
C ILE A 13 8.93 0.37 3.17
N LEU A 14 7.82 -0.26 3.56
CA LEU A 14 7.60 -1.70 3.39
C LEU A 14 7.59 -2.10 1.91
N TYR A 15 6.90 -1.33 1.07
CA TYR A 15 6.85 -1.58 -0.38
C TYR A 15 8.22 -1.52 -1.04
N ILE A 16 8.95 -0.43 -0.80
CA ILE A 16 10.27 -0.20 -1.38
C ILE A 16 11.28 -1.21 -0.82
N GLY A 17 11.22 -1.52 0.48
CA GLY A 17 12.10 -2.49 1.12
C GLY A 17 11.99 -3.88 0.49
N PHE A 18 10.77 -4.35 0.23
CA PHE A 18 10.57 -5.62 -0.49
C PHE A 18 11.13 -5.57 -1.91
N LEU A 19 10.90 -4.47 -2.62
CA LEU A 19 11.36 -4.30 -4.00
C LEU A 19 12.89 -4.28 -4.11
N VAL A 20 13.59 -3.71 -3.12
CA VAL A 20 15.05 -3.69 -3.03
C VAL A 20 15.63 -5.04 -2.62
N CYS A 21 14.92 -5.83 -1.80
CA CYS A 21 15.38 -7.15 -1.35
C CYS A 21 15.37 -8.20 -2.48
N PHE A 22 14.49 -8.03 -3.47
CA PHE A 22 14.41 -8.89 -4.66
C PHE A 22 14.66 -8.08 -5.95
N PRO A 23 15.91 -7.60 -6.16
CA PRO A 23 16.23 -6.84 -7.35
C PRO A 23 16.28 -7.80 -8.56
N HIS A 24 15.34 -7.62 -9.49
CA HIS A 24 15.34 -8.33 -10.76
C HIS A 24 16.03 -7.46 -11.84
N THR A 25 15.30 -7.04 -12.87
CA THR A 25 15.78 -6.09 -13.89
C THR A 25 15.37 -4.66 -13.53
N THR A 26 16.28 -3.70 -13.71
CA THR A 26 16.07 -2.27 -13.41
C THR A 26 14.80 -1.71 -14.05
N LYS A 27 14.44 -2.15 -15.27
CA LYS A 27 13.20 -1.76 -15.96
C LYS A 27 11.94 -2.25 -15.26
N LYS A 28 11.89 -3.53 -14.85
CA LYS A 28 10.73 -4.09 -14.15
C LYS A 28 10.59 -3.51 -12.74
N LEU A 29 11.71 -3.33 -12.05
CA LEU A 29 11.76 -2.66 -10.75
C LEU A 29 11.15 -1.25 -10.86
N PHE A 30 11.54 -0.47 -11.87
CA PHE A 30 11.02 0.89 -12.05
C PHE A 30 9.52 0.92 -12.37
N VAL A 31 9.04 0.04 -13.26
CA VAL A 31 7.61 -0.05 -13.59
C VAL A 31 6.79 -0.45 -12.35
N PHE A 32 7.24 -1.45 -11.59
CA PHE A 32 6.54 -1.87 -10.38
C PHE A 32 6.62 -0.81 -9.27
N ALA A 33 7.77 -0.15 -9.11
CA ALA A 33 7.91 0.98 -8.18
C ALA A 33 6.88 2.08 -8.48
N ILE A 34 6.78 2.53 -9.72
CA ILE A 34 5.79 3.54 -10.13
C ILE A 34 4.37 3.05 -9.89
N THR A 35 4.07 1.81 -10.28
CA THR A 35 2.72 1.24 -10.15
C THR A 35 2.31 1.12 -8.68
N GLY A 36 3.23 0.71 -7.81
CA GLY A 36 3.00 0.60 -6.37
C GLY A 36 2.84 1.96 -5.71
N ILE A 37 3.71 2.94 -6.03
CA ILE A 37 3.59 4.32 -5.54
C ILE A 37 2.24 4.92 -5.95
N ALA A 38 1.84 4.77 -7.22
CA ALA A 38 0.54 5.25 -7.71
C ALA A 38 -0.62 4.57 -6.98
N THR A 39 -0.53 3.26 -6.75
CA THR A 39 -1.57 2.51 -6.01
C THR A 39 -1.68 3.00 -4.56
N ILE A 40 -0.56 3.15 -3.84
CA ILE A 40 -0.55 3.66 -2.46
C ILE A 40 -1.13 5.09 -2.42
N PHE A 41 -0.79 5.93 -3.39
CA PHE A 41 -1.30 7.30 -3.47
C PHE A 41 -2.82 7.34 -3.65
N ILE A 42 -3.37 6.53 -4.55
CA ILE A 42 -4.82 6.40 -4.76
C ILE A 42 -5.51 5.89 -3.50
N LEU A 43 -4.98 4.82 -2.88
CA LEU A 43 -5.56 4.24 -1.67
C LEU A 43 -5.53 5.22 -0.49
N ASN A 44 -4.45 5.99 -0.33
CA ASN A 44 -4.37 7.02 0.70
C ASN A 44 -5.36 8.17 0.45
N THR A 45 -5.60 8.53 -0.82
CA THR A 45 -6.61 9.54 -1.19
C THR A 45 -8.02 9.04 -0.85
N ILE A 46 -8.36 7.81 -1.24
CA ILE A 46 -9.65 7.18 -0.92
C ILE A 46 -9.85 7.10 0.59
N ARG A 47 -8.81 6.72 1.34
CA ARG A 47 -8.84 6.65 2.80
C ARG A 47 -9.24 7.99 3.42
N SER A 48 -8.56 9.09 3.06
CA SER A 48 -8.89 10.43 3.56
C SER A 48 -10.32 10.85 3.22
N TYR A 49 -10.81 10.52 2.02
CA TYR A 49 -12.17 10.81 1.59
C TYR A 49 -13.21 10.04 2.41
N VAL A 50 -13.01 8.73 2.60
CA VAL A 50 -13.93 7.86 3.35
C VAL A 50 -13.97 8.21 4.84
N ILE A 51 -12.84 8.55 5.46
CA ILE A 51 -12.81 9.01 6.85
C ILE A 51 -13.63 10.29 7.02
N THR A 52 -13.52 11.22 6.06
CA THR A 52 -14.26 12.48 6.08
C THR A 52 -15.77 12.21 6.00
N LEU A 53 -16.20 11.32 5.09
CA LEU A 53 -17.60 10.89 4.99
C LEU A 53 -18.11 10.20 6.27
N LEU A 54 -17.34 9.26 6.83
CA LEU A 54 -17.75 8.56 8.06
C LEU A 54 -17.84 9.49 9.28
N ASN A 55 -16.96 10.50 9.36
CA ASN A 55 -17.03 11.51 10.43
C ASN A 55 -18.27 12.37 10.34
N ILE A 56 -18.69 12.77 9.13
CA ILE A 56 -19.91 13.58 8.93
C ILE A 56 -21.16 12.81 9.39
N ASN A 57 -21.18 11.49 9.21
CA ASN A 57 -22.29 10.63 9.62
C ASN A 57 -22.29 10.24 11.11
N GLY A 58 -21.34 10.74 11.93
CA GLY A 58 -21.31 10.48 13.38
C GLY A 58 -21.08 9.01 13.76
N SER A 59 -20.53 8.21 12.84
CA SER A 59 -20.42 6.77 13.02
C SER A 59 -19.23 6.39 13.91
N SER A 60 -19.51 5.73 15.04
CA SER A 60 -18.50 5.11 15.93
C SER A 60 -17.60 4.09 15.21
N VAL A 61 -18.02 3.66 14.02
CA VAL A 61 -17.26 2.78 13.09
C VAL A 61 -16.04 3.46 12.46
N SER A 62 -15.98 4.80 12.48
CA SER A 62 -14.88 5.61 11.91
C SER A 62 -13.51 5.20 12.46
N GLU A 63 -13.41 4.97 13.77
CA GLU A 63 -12.15 4.68 14.43
C GLU A 63 -11.60 3.28 14.09
N VAL A 64 -12.49 2.27 14.09
CA VAL A 64 -12.15 0.90 13.71
C VAL A 64 -11.80 0.81 12.22
N ALA A 65 -12.59 1.48 11.37
CA ALA A 65 -12.35 1.50 9.94
C ALA A 65 -10.98 2.13 9.62
N HIS A 66 -10.68 3.26 10.26
CA HIS A 66 -9.44 4.00 10.08
C HIS A 66 -8.20 3.23 10.57
N HIS A 67 -8.29 2.53 11.70
CA HIS A 67 -7.13 1.87 12.30
C HIS A 67 -6.87 0.48 11.70
N TYR A 68 -7.91 -0.33 11.46
CA TYR A 68 -7.74 -1.74 11.10
C TYR A 68 -8.11 -2.06 9.66
N ILE A 69 -9.31 -1.65 9.21
CA ILE A 69 -9.83 -2.04 7.89
C ILE A 69 -8.95 -1.46 6.78
N PHE A 70 -8.64 -0.16 6.83
CA PHE A 70 -7.80 0.46 5.82
C PHE A 70 -6.39 -0.13 5.77
N LYS A 71 -5.80 -0.43 6.94
CA LYS A 71 -4.48 -1.07 6.99
C LYS A 71 -4.52 -2.45 6.32
N ILE A 72 -5.48 -3.31 6.71
CA ILE A 72 -5.61 -4.67 6.17
C ILE A 72 -5.80 -4.65 4.64
N ILE A 73 -6.66 -3.76 4.12
CA ILE A 73 -6.90 -3.65 2.68
C ILE A 73 -5.63 -3.24 1.94
N ILE A 74 -4.93 -2.19 2.40
CA ILE A 74 -3.73 -1.72 1.71
C ILE A 74 -2.62 -2.78 1.76
N TYR A 75 -2.39 -3.40 2.92
CA TYR A 75 -1.41 -4.49 3.05
C TYR A 75 -1.76 -5.69 2.16
N GLY A 76 -3.04 -6.05 2.06
CA GLY A 76 -3.51 -7.10 1.15
C GLY A 76 -3.22 -6.77 -0.32
N VAL A 77 -3.50 -5.53 -0.75
CA VAL A 77 -3.21 -5.07 -2.13
C VAL A 77 -1.70 -5.06 -2.41
N MET A 78 -0.89 -4.60 -1.46
CA MET A 78 0.57 -4.61 -1.55
C MET A 78 1.10 -6.04 -1.73
N PHE A 79 0.58 -6.97 -0.91
CA PHE A 79 0.93 -8.38 -1.01
C PHE A 79 0.56 -8.99 -2.36
N LEU A 80 -0.63 -8.69 -2.89
CA LEU A 80 -1.03 -9.15 -4.22
C LEU A 80 -0.15 -8.57 -5.33
N LEU A 81 0.24 -7.29 -5.23
CA LEU A 81 1.19 -6.66 -6.15
C LEU A 81 2.55 -7.36 -6.12
N TRP A 82 3.05 -7.72 -4.94
CA TRP A 82 4.29 -8.49 -4.81
C TRP A 82 4.17 -9.91 -5.37
N VAL A 83 3.08 -10.63 -5.08
CA VAL A 83 2.85 -11.96 -5.66
C VAL A 83 2.80 -11.88 -7.19
N LYS A 84 2.13 -10.86 -7.73
CA LYS A 84 2.10 -10.61 -9.18
C LYS A 84 3.50 -10.30 -9.73
N TYR A 85 4.30 -9.51 -9.02
CA TYR A 85 5.69 -9.23 -9.37
C TYR A 85 6.51 -10.52 -9.45
N THR A 86 6.51 -11.32 -8.39
CA THR A 86 7.28 -12.57 -8.31
C THR A 86 6.84 -13.59 -9.37
N ARG A 87 5.53 -13.73 -9.63
CA ARG A 87 5.02 -14.64 -10.66
C ARG A 87 5.33 -14.18 -12.08
N LEU A 88 5.30 -12.87 -12.35
CA LEU A 88 5.76 -12.34 -13.64
C LEU A 88 7.25 -12.59 -13.83
N ASN A 89 8.04 -12.56 -12.76
CA ASN A 89 9.48 -12.84 -12.85
C ASN A 89 9.76 -14.29 -13.25
N GLU A 90 9.07 -15.27 -12.67
CA GLU A 90 9.20 -16.71 -13.02
C GLU A 90 8.99 -16.97 -14.52
N LYS A 91 8.02 -16.30 -15.16
CA LYS A 91 7.71 -16.48 -16.59
C LYS A 91 8.73 -15.87 -17.56
N ASN A 92 9.61 -14.98 -17.10
CA ASN A 92 10.58 -14.32 -17.99
C ASN A 92 11.97 -14.98 -17.96
N GLU A 93 12.17 -15.96 -17.08
CA GLU A 93 13.41 -16.72 -16.96
C GLU A 93 13.36 -18.07 -17.72
N HIS A 94 12.18 -18.41 -18.26
CA HIS A 94 11.95 -19.46 -19.25
C HIS A 94 11.90 -18.87 -20.66
#